data_AF-A0A378B1X5-F1
#
_entry.id   AF-A0A378B1X5-F1
#
_cell.length_a   1.000
_cell.length_b   1.000
_cell.length_c   1.000
_cell.angle_alpha   90.00
_cell.angle_beta   90.00
_cell.angle_gamma   90.00
#
_symmetry.space_group_name_H-M   'P 1'
#
loop_
_entity.id
_entity.type
_entity.pdbx_description
1 polymer ?
#
loop_
_entity_poly.entity_id
_entity_poly.type
_entity_poly.pdbx_seq_one_letter_code
_entity_poly.pdbx_strand_id
1 'polypeptide(L)'
;MVAGTIFDDLVSEAHFPTLVALTHQICRNLSQVAAAEPIPGRPFQPPYLVIIDFGNPERARFAGRGALAPRLNDKDWQRMMEHIIALSTLAWQEYGVRAVIHPHAGGSIEFADEIERLANDIPHDVAGLCLDTGHLYYAGMDPLDWLDRYYHRLDYLHFKDVDPQVYQRAIHEGIDFFTACAEGVMCPLGSGAIDYPAIKDFLARRGYQGWITIEQERDPRHAAGSLQAVTESLRYLRDVGF
;
A
#
# COMPACT_ATOMS: atom_id res chain seq x y z
N MET A 1 8.73 -9.74 12.48
CA MET A 1 7.83 -9.64 11.31
C MET A 1 6.88 -8.51 11.59
N VAL A 2 6.76 -7.53 10.70
CA VAL A 2 6.01 -6.27 10.94
C VAL A 2 4.62 -6.34 10.33
N ALA A 3 4.43 -7.09 9.25
CA ALA A 3 3.15 -7.23 8.59
C ALA A 3 3.02 -8.55 7.82
N GLY A 4 1.78 -8.91 7.48
CA GLY A 4 1.42 -9.90 6.47
C GLY A 4 0.38 -9.31 5.52
N THR A 5 0.25 -9.85 4.31
CA THR A 5 -0.50 -9.20 3.23
C THR A 5 -1.57 -10.12 2.65
N ILE A 6 -2.76 -9.55 2.44
CA ILE A 6 -3.78 -10.07 1.52
C ILE A 6 -3.69 -9.22 0.26
N PHE A 7 -3.49 -9.88 -0.89
CA PHE A 7 -3.44 -9.26 -2.20
C PHE A 7 -4.32 -10.08 -3.13
N ASP A 8 -5.60 -9.71 -3.25
CA ASP A 8 -6.61 -10.56 -3.88
C ASP A 8 -7.88 -9.76 -4.23
N ASP A 9 -8.83 -10.40 -4.92
CA ASP A 9 -10.12 -9.80 -5.30
C ASP A 9 -10.99 -9.56 -4.06
N LEU A 10 -11.12 -8.28 -3.65
CA LEU A 10 -11.95 -7.90 -2.51
C LEU A 10 -13.42 -7.64 -2.89
N VAL A 11 -13.77 -7.69 -4.17
CA VAL A 11 -15.11 -7.37 -4.69
C VAL A 11 -15.98 -8.62 -4.84
N SER A 12 -15.39 -9.78 -5.13
CA SER A 12 -16.12 -11.02 -5.39
C SER A 12 -16.78 -11.62 -4.14
N GLU A 13 -18.11 -11.74 -4.17
CA GLU A 13 -18.90 -12.39 -3.10
C GLU A 13 -18.56 -13.88 -2.97
N ALA A 14 -18.37 -14.56 -4.11
CA ALA A 14 -18.03 -15.98 -4.12
C ALA A 14 -16.62 -16.26 -3.58
N HIS A 15 -15.72 -15.29 -3.66
CA HIS A 15 -14.34 -15.41 -3.17
C HIS A 15 -14.19 -15.03 -1.69
N PHE A 16 -15.14 -14.29 -1.13
CA PHE A 16 -15.06 -13.81 0.26
C PHE A 16 -14.79 -14.89 1.32
N PRO A 17 -15.36 -16.11 1.26
CA PRO A 17 -15.00 -17.18 2.21
C PRO A 17 -13.51 -17.54 2.18
N THR A 18 -12.86 -17.46 1.02
CA THR A 18 -11.41 -17.68 0.87
C THR A 18 -10.63 -16.57 1.58
N LEU A 19 -11.05 -15.31 1.42
CA LEU A 19 -10.42 -14.17 2.11
C LEU A 19 -10.52 -14.29 3.63
N VAL A 20 -11.66 -14.74 4.15
CA VAL A 20 -11.85 -14.99 5.59
C VAL A 20 -10.87 -16.07 6.08
N ALA A 21 -10.78 -17.19 5.36
CA ALA A 21 -9.84 -18.27 5.70
C ALA A 21 -8.37 -17.80 5.67
N LEU A 22 -8.00 -17.02 4.64
CA LEU A 22 -6.66 -16.44 4.50
C LEU A 22 -6.36 -15.46 5.64
N THR A 23 -7.35 -14.64 6.03
CA THR A 23 -7.22 -13.69 7.15
C THR A 23 -6.93 -14.43 8.45
N HIS A 24 -7.66 -15.49 8.78
CA HIS A 24 -7.35 -16.32 9.95
C HIS A 24 -5.94 -16.91 9.89
N GLN A 25 -5.52 -17.42 8.73
CA GLN A 25 -4.20 -18.03 8.58
C GLN A 25 -3.07 -17.00 8.79
N ILE A 26 -3.17 -15.84 8.14
CA ILE A 26 -2.18 -14.77 8.27
C ILE A 26 -2.17 -14.23 9.70
N CYS A 27 -3.33 -13.86 10.25
CA CYS A 27 -3.41 -13.25 11.57
C CYS A 27 -2.99 -14.20 12.69
N ARG A 28 -3.26 -15.51 12.58
CA ARG A 28 -2.74 -16.51 13.52
C ARG A 28 -1.22 -16.58 13.52
N ASN A 29 -0.58 -16.46 12.36
CA ASN A 29 0.87 -16.44 12.27
C ASN A 29 1.44 -15.12 12.80
N LEU A 30 0.82 -13.99 12.46
CA LEU A 30 1.24 -12.68 12.92
C LEU A 30 1.17 -12.55 14.44
N SER A 31 0.07 -12.99 15.06
CA SER A 31 -0.14 -12.89 16.51
C SER A 31 0.83 -13.76 17.34
N GLN A 32 1.51 -14.72 16.71
CA GLN A 32 2.55 -15.53 17.35
C GLN A 32 3.94 -14.90 17.27
N VAL A 33 4.15 -13.87 16.44
CA VAL A 33 5.44 -13.19 16.35
C VAL A 33 5.57 -12.22 17.51
N ALA A 34 6.78 -12.10 18.07
CA ALA A 34 7.10 -11.08 19.05
C ALA A 34 6.71 -9.70 18.49
N ALA A 35 5.77 -9.03 19.18
CA ALA A 35 5.39 -7.67 18.87
C ALA A 35 6.60 -6.74 19.04
N ALA A 36 6.66 -5.67 18.24
CA ALA A 36 7.62 -4.61 18.47
C ALA A 36 7.36 -3.97 19.84
N GLU A 37 8.38 -3.34 20.44
CA GLU A 37 8.19 -2.62 21.70
C GLU A 37 7.09 -1.56 21.54
N PRO A 38 6.11 -1.50 22.46
CA PRO A 38 5.04 -0.55 22.34
C PRO A 38 5.52 0.90 22.41
N ILE A 39 5.08 1.70 21.46
CA ILE A 39 5.37 3.13 21.40
C ILE A 39 4.27 3.89 22.15
N PRO A 40 4.61 4.60 23.26
CA PRO A 40 3.62 5.31 24.06
C PRO A 40 2.78 6.27 23.21
N GLY A 41 1.46 6.25 23.43
CA GLY A 41 0.52 7.15 22.75
C GLY A 41 0.07 6.69 21.35
N ARG A 42 0.52 5.53 20.85
CA ARG A 42 -0.05 4.91 19.64
C ARG A 42 -0.97 3.73 19.98
N PRO A 43 -2.28 3.81 19.66
CA PRO A 43 -3.23 2.74 19.96
C PRO A 43 -3.06 1.52 19.05
N PHE A 44 -2.51 1.72 17.83
CA PHE A 44 -2.34 0.66 16.84
C PHE A 44 -0.85 0.47 16.51
N GLN A 45 -0.40 -0.78 16.59
CA GLN A 45 0.99 -1.17 16.50
C GLN A 45 1.12 -2.48 15.71
N PRO A 46 2.31 -2.78 15.16
CA PRO A 46 2.52 -4.04 14.46
C PRO A 46 2.34 -5.23 15.42
N PRO A 47 1.99 -6.41 14.88
CA PRO A 47 1.93 -6.71 13.45
C PRO A 47 0.69 -6.16 12.74
N TYR A 48 0.85 -5.80 11.46
CA TYR A 48 -0.23 -5.33 10.59
C TYR A 48 -0.72 -6.40 9.63
N LEU A 49 -2.02 -6.41 9.33
CA LEU A 49 -2.60 -7.06 8.17
C LEU A 49 -2.77 -6.01 7.07
N VAL A 50 -1.91 -6.06 6.05
CA VAL A 50 -2.05 -5.20 4.86
C VAL A 50 -3.08 -5.81 3.93
N ILE A 51 -4.11 -5.05 3.59
CA ILE A 51 -5.20 -5.48 2.70
C ILE A 51 -5.10 -4.69 1.39
N ILE A 52 -4.94 -5.41 0.29
CA ILE A 52 -4.75 -4.86 -1.06
C ILE A 52 -5.78 -5.49 -2.00
N ASP A 53 -6.59 -4.66 -2.65
CA ASP A 53 -7.49 -5.12 -3.70
C ASP A 53 -6.73 -5.34 -5.01
N PHE A 54 -6.83 -6.56 -5.54
CA PHE A 54 -6.36 -6.86 -6.88
C PHE A 54 -7.09 -8.09 -7.46
N GLY A 55 -8.00 -7.85 -8.41
CA GLY A 55 -8.78 -8.95 -8.99
C GLY A 55 -9.43 -8.66 -10.33
N ASN A 56 -9.39 -7.41 -10.80
CA ASN A 56 -10.05 -6.99 -12.04
C ASN A 56 -9.01 -6.72 -13.15
N PRO A 57 -8.82 -7.64 -14.11
CA PRO A 57 -7.84 -7.47 -15.18
C PRO A 57 -8.16 -6.31 -16.13
N GLU A 58 -9.44 -5.97 -16.31
CA GLU A 58 -9.83 -4.83 -17.14
C GLU A 58 -9.39 -3.53 -16.47
N ARG A 59 -9.68 -3.39 -15.17
CA ARG A 59 -9.24 -2.25 -14.36
C ARG A 59 -7.73 -2.12 -14.36
N ALA A 60 -7.01 -3.22 -14.12
CA ALA A 60 -5.55 -3.23 -14.00
C ALA A 60 -4.82 -2.69 -15.25
N ARG A 61 -5.42 -2.81 -16.44
CA ARG A 61 -4.86 -2.24 -17.68
C ARG A 61 -4.73 -0.73 -17.63
N PHE A 62 -5.51 -0.04 -16.80
CA PHE A 62 -5.54 1.42 -16.71
C PHE A 62 -4.79 1.97 -15.50
N ALA A 63 -3.90 1.17 -14.88
CA ALA A 63 -3.02 1.63 -13.82
C ALA A 63 -2.31 2.95 -14.21
N GLY A 64 -2.33 3.92 -13.30
CA GLY A 64 -1.80 5.27 -13.47
C GLY A 64 -2.58 6.16 -14.44
N ARG A 65 -3.64 5.66 -15.08
CA ARG A 65 -4.43 6.37 -16.11
C ARG A 65 -5.86 6.64 -15.64
N GLY A 66 -5.97 7.45 -14.59
CA GLY A 66 -7.24 7.68 -13.87
C GLY A 66 -8.41 8.14 -14.73
N ALA A 67 -8.17 8.95 -15.77
CA ALA A 67 -9.20 9.42 -16.69
C ALA A 67 -9.80 8.31 -17.58
N LEU A 68 -9.10 7.19 -17.75
CA LEU A 68 -9.52 6.04 -18.56
C LEU A 68 -9.97 4.85 -17.69
N ALA A 69 -9.51 4.79 -16.44
CA ALA A 69 -9.76 3.66 -15.56
C ALA A 69 -11.24 3.56 -15.16
N PRO A 70 -11.94 2.45 -15.45
CA PRO A 70 -13.32 2.28 -15.04
C PRO A 70 -13.40 2.22 -13.51
N ARG A 71 -14.32 2.98 -12.92
CA ARG A 71 -14.62 2.92 -11.47
C ARG A 71 -15.58 1.76 -11.19
N LEU A 72 -15.50 1.19 -9.99
CA LEU A 72 -16.55 0.29 -9.50
C LEU A 72 -17.89 1.05 -9.47
N ASN A 73 -18.97 0.35 -9.81
CA ASN A 73 -20.31 0.86 -9.50
C ASN A 73 -20.55 0.83 -7.98
N ASP A 74 -21.57 1.55 -7.52
CA ASP A 74 -21.83 1.69 -6.09
C ASP A 74 -22.08 0.36 -5.36
N LYS A 75 -22.73 -0.61 -6.02
CA LYS A 75 -23.01 -1.92 -5.42
C LYS A 75 -21.73 -2.71 -5.19
N ASP A 76 -20.83 -2.71 -6.17
CA ASP A 76 -19.56 -3.42 -6.07
C ASP A 76 -18.59 -2.70 -5.11
N TRP A 77 -18.60 -1.38 -5.09
CA TRP A 77 -17.87 -0.58 -4.11
C TRP A 77 -18.33 -0.89 -2.68
N GLN A 78 -19.65 -0.86 -2.42
CA GLN A 78 -20.21 -1.16 -1.10
C GLN A 78 -19.82 -2.57 -0.64
N ARG A 79 -19.89 -3.56 -1.54
CA ARG A 79 -19.48 -4.93 -1.23
C ARG A 79 -18.01 -5.02 -0.84
N MET A 80 -17.13 -4.34 -1.58
CA MET A 80 -15.71 -4.28 -1.25
C MET A 80 -15.48 -3.65 0.14
N MET A 81 -16.18 -2.57 0.47
CA MET A 81 -16.08 -1.94 1.81
C MET A 81 -16.59 -2.88 2.91
N GLU A 82 -17.71 -3.57 2.71
CA GLU A 82 -18.26 -4.56 3.65
C GLU A 82 -17.26 -5.69 3.91
N HIS A 83 -16.63 -6.21 2.84
CA HIS A 83 -15.59 -7.22 2.97
C HIS A 83 -14.39 -6.69 3.76
N ILE A 84 -13.85 -5.52 3.42
CA ILE A 84 -12.70 -4.93 4.13
C ILE A 84 -13.03 -4.73 5.62
N ILE A 85 -14.21 -4.21 5.95
CA ILE A 85 -14.66 -4.02 7.34
C ILE A 85 -14.74 -5.35 8.07
N ALA A 86 -15.31 -6.39 7.46
CA ALA A 86 -15.43 -7.71 8.05
C ALA A 86 -14.06 -8.35 8.33
N LEU A 87 -13.14 -8.31 7.34
CA LEU A 87 -11.77 -8.83 7.51
C LEU A 87 -10.99 -8.07 8.59
N SER A 88 -11.11 -6.74 8.60
CA SER A 88 -10.45 -5.87 9.59
C SER A 88 -10.96 -6.12 11.01
N THR A 89 -12.29 -6.25 11.14
CA THR A 89 -12.95 -6.55 12.42
C THR A 89 -12.52 -7.91 12.96
N LEU A 90 -12.49 -8.94 12.09
CA LEU A 90 -12.03 -10.28 12.43
C LEU A 90 -10.56 -10.27 12.88
N ALA A 91 -9.68 -9.64 12.11
CA ALA A 91 -8.26 -9.54 12.45
C ALA A 91 -8.03 -8.91 13.84
N TRP A 92 -8.76 -7.85 14.15
CA TRP A 92 -8.67 -7.18 15.44
C TRP A 92 -9.28 -7.99 16.58
N GLN A 93 -10.54 -8.43 16.45
CA GLN A 93 -11.28 -9.05 17.56
C GLN A 93 -10.75 -10.43 17.95
N GLU A 94 -10.27 -11.21 16.99
CA GLU A 94 -9.78 -12.57 17.27
C GLU A 94 -8.27 -12.64 17.53
N TYR A 95 -7.49 -11.78 16.89
CA TYR A 95 -6.02 -11.89 16.89
C TYR A 95 -5.31 -10.64 17.42
N GLY A 96 -6.02 -9.53 17.67
CA GLY A 96 -5.41 -8.26 18.04
C GLY A 96 -4.52 -7.67 16.94
N VAL A 97 -4.71 -8.08 15.68
CA VAL A 97 -3.89 -7.65 14.55
C VAL A 97 -4.56 -6.45 13.89
N ARG A 98 -3.80 -5.37 13.70
CA ARG A 98 -4.30 -4.14 13.09
C ARG A 98 -4.36 -4.28 11.57
N ALA A 99 -5.54 -4.11 10.97
CA ALA A 99 -5.68 -3.99 9.53
C ALA A 99 -5.32 -2.59 9.02
N VAL A 100 -4.63 -2.56 7.88
CA VAL A 100 -4.29 -1.34 7.13
C VAL A 100 -4.57 -1.56 5.64
N ILE A 101 -5.24 -0.60 5.00
CA ILE A 101 -5.64 -0.73 3.59
C ILE A 101 -4.58 -0.03 2.76
N HIS A 102 -4.12 -0.70 1.71
CA HIS A 102 -3.08 -0.20 0.82
C HIS A 102 -3.68 0.07 -0.56
N PRO A 103 -3.93 1.35 -0.92
CA PRO A 103 -4.24 1.74 -2.29
C PRO A 103 -3.09 1.34 -3.22
N HIS A 104 -3.42 0.72 -4.35
CA HIS A 104 -2.43 0.06 -5.20
C HIS A 104 -2.72 0.31 -6.67
N ALA A 105 -1.65 0.47 -7.46
CA ALA A 105 -1.74 0.69 -8.89
C ALA A 105 -2.40 -0.51 -9.60
N GLY A 106 -3.41 -0.25 -10.42
CA GLY A 106 -4.19 -1.30 -11.08
C GLY A 106 -5.26 -1.97 -10.21
N GLY A 107 -5.35 -1.63 -8.92
CA GLY A 107 -6.44 -2.04 -8.05
C GLY A 107 -7.71 -1.17 -8.23
N SER A 108 -8.79 -1.55 -7.54
CA SER A 108 -10.03 -0.75 -7.51
C SER A 108 -9.94 0.44 -6.55
N ILE A 109 -8.87 0.51 -5.73
CA ILE A 109 -8.54 1.64 -4.86
C ILE A 109 -7.15 2.12 -5.29
N GLU A 110 -7.10 3.06 -6.21
CA GLU A 110 -5.86 3.58 -6.78
C GLU A 110 -5.83 5.11 -6.79
N PHE A 111 -6.93 5.74 -7.25
CA PHE A 111 -6.96 7.17 -7.51
C PHE A 111 -7.52 7.96 -6.33
N ALA A 112 -7.29 9.27 -6.38
CA ALA A 112 -7.68 10.22 -5.34
C ALA A 112 -9.14 10.07 -4.89
N ASP A 113 -10.07 9.97 -5.83
CA ASP A 113 -11.50 9.83 -5.56
C ASP A 113 -11.85 8.53 -4.84
N GLU A 114 -11.12 7.44 -5.13
CA GLU A 114 -11.32 6.13 -4.49
C GLU A 114 -10.71 6.10 -3.09
N ILE A 115 -9.52 6.69 -2.89
CA ILE A 115 -8.90 6.79 -1.56
C ILE A 115 -9.74 7.70 -0.65
N GLU A 116 -10.26 8.82 -1.18
CA GLU A 116 -11.17 9.71 -0.47
C GLU A 116 -12.46 8.98 -0.05
N ARG A 117 -13.06 8.22 -0.97
CA ARG A 117 -14.26 7.43 -0.69
C ARG A 117 -13.99 6.34 0.36
N LEU A 118 -12.88 5.63 0.25
CA LEU A 118 -12.44 4.62 1.24
C LEU A 118 -12.32 5.24 2.64
N ALA A 119 -11.64 6.39 2.74
CA ALA A 119 -11.42 7.04 4.03
C ALA A 119 -12.72 7.54 4.67
N ASN A 120 -13.73 7.89 3.86
CA ASN A 120 -15.06 8.26 4.36
C ASN A 120 -15.89 7.03 4.80
N ASP A 121 -15.81 5.93 4.05
CA ASP A 121 -16.65 4.75 4.26
C ASP A 121 -16.13 3.84 5.38
N ILE A 122 -14.82 3.82 5.61
CA ILE A 122 -14.19 3.01 6.67
C ILE A 122 -13.67 3.92 7.77
N PRO A 123 -14.18 3.83 9.01
CA PRO A 123 -13.64 4.55 10.15
C PRO A 123 -12.19 4.16 10.50
N HIS A 124 -11.41 5.08 11.06
CA HIS A 124 -10.01 4.80 11.43
C HIS A 124 -9.90 3.73 12.49
N ASP A 125 -10.80 3.66 13.47
CA ASP A 125 -10.76 2.62 14.51
C ASP A 125 -10.98 1.21 13.94
N VAL A 126 -11.69 1.06 12.82
CA VAL A 126 -11.82 -0.21 12.08
C VAL A 126 -10.54 -0.54 11.31
N ALA A 127 -10.03 0.40 10.50
CA ALA A 127 -8.80 0.18 9.74
C ALA A 127 -8.03 1.47 9.40
N GLY A 128 -6.70 1.32 9.36
CA GLY A 128 -5.76 2.37 8.99
C GLY A 128 -5.47 2.40 7.50
N LEU A 129 -4.68 3.39 7.07
CA LEU A 129 -4.07 3.38 5.75
C LEU A 129 -2.61 2.93 5.84
N CYS A 130 -2.24 2.10 4.87
CA CYS A 130 -0.88 1.86 4.46
C CYS A 130 -0.64 2.67 3.19
N LEU A 131 -0.08 3.88 3.34
CA LEU A 131 0.23 4.70 2.17
C LEU A 131 1.60 4.33 1.63
N ASP A 132 1.66 4.14 0.31
CA ASP A 132 2.89 3.86 -0.42
C ASP A 132 3.24 5.04 -1.31
N THR A 133 4.45 5.55 -1.16
CA THR A 133 4.91 6.74 -1.89
C THR A 133 4.93 6.52 -3.40
N GLY A 134 5.33 5.33 -3.85
CA GLY A 134 5.41 4.99 -5.26
C GLY A 134 4.03 4.82 -5.89
N HIS A 135 3.09 4.14 -5.22
CA HIS A 135 1.73 3.99 -5.73
C HIS A 135 0.94 5.31 -5.77
N LEU A 136 1.12 6.18 -4.77
CA LEU A 136 0.56 7.54 -4.81
C LEU A 136 1.07 8.30 -6.03
N TYR A 137 2.38 8.33 -6.22
CA TYR A 137 3.00 8.96 -7.40
C TYR A 137 2.49 8.35 -8.71
N TYR A 138 2.42 7.01 -8.78
CA TYR A 138 1.99 6.28 -9.97
C TYR A 138 0.57 6.67 -10.40
N ALA A 139 -0.32 6.89 -9.43
CA ALA A 139 -1.70 7.31 -9.63
C ALA A 139 -1.86 8.82 -9.88
N GLY A 140 -0.75 9.56 -10.03
CA GLY A 140 -0.75 10.99 -10.35
C GLY A 140 -0.94 11.91 -9.14
N MET A 141 -0.74 11.38 -7.93
CA MET A 141 -0.82 12.13 -6.68
C MET A 141 0.57 12.47 -6.17
N ASP A 142 0.73 13.68 -5.61
CA ASP A 142 1.97 14.01 -4.88
C ASP A 142 2.01 13.24 -3.55
N PRO A 143 3.04 12.41 -3.29
CA PRO A 143 3.08 11.61 -2.08
C PRO A 143 3.10 12.45 -0.80
N LEU A 144 3.81 13.58 -0.78
CA LEU A 144 3.95 14.40 0.42
C LEU A 144 2.61 15.06 0.79
N ASP A 145 1.90 15.60 -0.21
CA ASP A 145 0.57 16.20 -0.02
C ASP A 145 -0.44 15.18 0.53
N TRP A 146 -0.40 13.95 0.03
CA TRP A 146 -1.32 12.89 0.45
C TRP A 146 -0.98 12.33 1.82
N LEU A 147 0.32 12.22 2.14
CA LEU A 147 0.78 11.89 3.47
C LEU A 147 0.34 12.93 4.51
N ASP A 148 0.37 14.23 4.18
CA ASP A 148 -0.13 15.28 5.08
C ASP A 148 -1.65 15.21 5.24
N ARG A 149 -2.38 15.16 4.12
CA ARG A 149 -3.86 15.10 4.09
C ARG A 149 -4.39 13.94 4.93
N TYR A 150 -3.78 12.77 4.81
CA TYR A 150 -4.22 11.54 5.46
C TYR A 150 -3.37 11.12 6.65
N TYR A 151 -2.51 11.99 7.18
CA TYR A 151 -1.65 11.66 8.32
C TYR A 151 -2.44 11.11 9.53
N HIS A 152 -3.65 11.62 9.74
CA HIS A 152 -4.55 11.18 10.83
C HIS A 152 -5.10 9.75 10.63
N ARG A 153 -5.04 9.20 9.42
CA ARG A 153 -5.41 7.82 9.07
C ARG A 153 -4.20 6.90 8.93
N LEU A 154 -2.99 7.45 8.93
CA LEU A 154 -1.76 6.77 8.56
C LEU A 154 -1.20 5.93 9.71
N ASP A 155 -1.29 4.61 9.57
CA ASP A 155 -0.75 3.67 10.55
C ASP A 155 0.56 3.03 10.09
N TYR A 156 0.73 2.88 8.77
CA TYR A 156 1.85 2.15 8.19
C TYR A 156 2.30 2.81 6.88
N LEU A 157 3.61 2.79 6.59
CA LEU A 157 4.18 3.40 5.40
C LEU A 157 4.98 2.40 4.60
N HIS A 158 4.77 2.41 3.30
CA HIS A 158 5.66 1.76 2.35
C HIS A 158 6.41 2.83 1.55
N PHE A 159 7.71 2.65 1.43
CA PHE A 159 8.57 3.49 0.60
C PHE A 159 8.93 2.72 -0.66
N LYS A 160 8.59 3.32 -1.78
CA LYS A 160 8.84 2.87 -3.14
C LYS A 160 9.09 4.09 -4.01
N ASP A 161 10.05 4.00 -4.92
CA ASP A 161 10.43 5.11 -5.79
C ASP A 161 10.18 4.75 -7.26
N VAL A 162 9.92 5.78 -8.06
CA VAL A 162 9.42 5.62 -9.44
C VAL A 162 10.41 6.25 -10.41
N ASP A 163 10.90 5.47 -11.37
CA ASP A 163 11.69 5.99 -12.47
C ASP A 163 10.79 6.84 -13.38
N PRO A 164 11.02 8.16 -13.48
CA PRO A 164 10.12 9.05 -14.20
C PRO A 164 10.11 8.78 -15.71
N GLN A 165 11.21 8.29 -16.30
CA GLN A 165 11.26 8.05 -17.74
C GLN A 165 10.48 6.79 -18.11
N VAL A 166 10.66 5.71 -17.36
CA VAL A 166 9.90 4.46 -17.55
C VAL A 166 8.42 4.70 -17.25
N TYR A 167 8.10 5.46 -16.20
CA TYR A 167 6.73 5.83 -15.86
C TYR A 167 6.04 6.57 -16.99
N GLN A 168 6.66 7.65 -17.51
CA GLN A 168 6.06 8.44 -18.60
C GLN A 168 5.84 7.59 -19.85
N ARG A 169 6.77 6.69 -20.18
CA ARG A 169 6.59 5.73 -21.29
C ARG A 169 5.44 4.77 -21.02
N ALA A 170 5.36 4.18 -19.83
CA ALA A 170 4.30 3.24 -19.47
C ALA A 170 2.91 3.89 -19.54
N ILE A 171 2.77 5.11 -19.03
CA ILE A 171 1.51 5.88 -19.13
C ILE A 171 1.16 6.21 -20.57
N HIS A 172 2.14 6.67 -21.37
CA HIS A 172 1.92 7.06 -22.77
C HIS A 172 1.54 5.88 -23.66
N GLU A 173 2.25 4.76 -23.54
CA GLU A 173 2.04 3.55 -24.35
C GLU A 173 0.92 2.67 -23.79
N GLY A 174 0.47 2.94 -22.56
CA GLY A 174 -0.59 2.21 -21.90
C GLY A 174 -0.19 0.81 -21.46
N ILE A 175 1.07 0.66 -21.03
CA ILE A 175 1.65 -0.56 -20.48
C ILE A 175 0.98 -0.86 -19.14
N ASP A 176 0.65 -2.14 -18.90
CA ASP A 176 0.11 -2.56 -17.61
C ASP A 176 1.15 -2.48 -16.50
N PHE A 177 0.69 -2.37 -15.25
CA PHE A 177 1.55 -2.12 -14.09
C PHE A 177 2.67 -3.14 -13.92
N PHE A 178 2.39 -4.45 -14.04
CA PHE A 178 3.42 -5.47 -13.80
C PHE A 178 4.44 -5.53 -14.93
N THR A 179 4.02 -5.29 -16.18
CA THR A 179 4.96 -5.12 -17.28
C THR A 179 5.85 -3.89 -17.05
N ALA A 180 5.30 -2.76 -16.62
CA ALA A 180 6.09 -1.58 -16.30
C ALA A 180 7.08 -1.84 -15.14
N CYS A 181 6.69 -2.61 -14.11
CA CYS A 181 7.59 -3.08 -13.06
C CYS A 181 8.71 -3.96 -13.59
N ALA A 182 8.42 -4.87 -14.53
CA ALA A 182 9.43 -5.68 -15.20
C ALA A 182 10.40 -4.83 -16.05
N GLU A 183 9.94 -3.69 -16.57
CA GLU A 183 10.74 -2.70 -17.29
C GLU A 183 11.47 -1.71 -16.36
N GLY A 184 11.33 -1.85 -15.04
CA GLY A 184 12.08 -1.08 -14.05
C GLY A 184 11.42 0.23 -13.62
N VAL A 185 10.10 0.38 -13.78
CA VAL A 185 9.39 1.59 -13.31
C VAL A 185 9.54 1.80 -11.81
N MET A 186 9.60 0.71 -11.04
CA MET A 186 9.93 0.75 -9.61
C MET A 186 11.43 0.61 -9.42
N CYS A 187 12.07 1.69 -8.99
CA CYS A 187 13.52 1.81 -8.90
C CYS A 187 13.99 1.89 -7.44
N PRO A 188 15.30 1.71 -7.15
CA PRO A 188 15.83 1.93 -5.81
C PRO A 188 15.53 3.35 -5.30
N LEU A 189 15.31 3.49 -3.99
CA LEU A 189 14.99 4.77 -3.37
C LEU A 189 16.13 5.78 -3.59
N GLY A 190 15.77 7.01 -3.97
CA GLY A 190 16.73 8.09 -4.24
C GLY A 190 17.26 8.11 -5.67
N SER A 191 16.82 7.17 -6.51
CA SER A 191 17.11 7.17 -7.95
C SER A 191 15.91 7.58 -8.81
N GLY A 192 14.73 7.73 -8.20
CA GLY A 192 13.49 8.08 -8.89
C GLY A 192 13.04 9.52 -8.65
N ALA A 193 11.72 9.71 -8.75
CA ALA A 193 11.09 11.02 -8.77
C ALA A 193 10.72 11.58 -7.39
N ILE A 194 10.78 10.79 -6.31
CA ILE A 194 10.19 11.14 -5.02
C ILE A 194 11.21 11.85 -4.10
N ASP A 195 10.83 13.00 -3.55
CA ASP A 195 11.64 13.80 -2.62
C ASP A 195 11.60 13.24 -1.18
N TYR A 196 12.40 12.20 -0.94
CA TYR A 196 12.55 11.61 0.39
C TYR A 196 13.10 12.55 1.47
N PRO A 197 14.04 13.47 1.21
CA PRO A 197 14.40 14.51 2.18
C PRO A 197 13.19 15.33 2.66
N ALA A 198 12.31 15.77 1.75
CA ALA A 198 11.10 16.49 2.14
C ALA A 198 10.14 15.62 2.95
N ILE A 199 9.95 14.34 2.56
CA ILE A 199 9.15 13.37 3.32
C ILE A 199 9.72 13.16 4.73
N LYS A 200 11.04 13.00 4.87
CA LYS A 200 11.71 12.87 6.17
C LYS A 200 11.41 14.07 7.06
N ASP A 201 11.62 15.28 6.55
CA ASP A 201 11.41 16.51 7.31
C ASP A 201 9.94 16.67 7.72
N PHE A 202 9.01 16.23 6.88
CA PHE A 202 7.59 16.17 7.19
C PHE A 202 7.30 15.16 8.32
N LEU A 203 7.76 13.91 8.18
CA LEU A 203 7.53 12.85 9.17
C LEU A 203 8.13 13.23 10.54
N ALA A 204 9.32 13.84 10.55
CA ALA A 204 9.95 14.35 11.76
C ALA A 204 9.10 15.47 12.40
N ARG A 205 8.63 16.45 11.62
CA ARG A 205 7.76 17.54 12.11
C ARG A 205 6.43 17.03 12.67
N ARG A 206 5.89 15.95 12.10
CA ARG A 206 4.64 15.33 12.57
C ARG A 206 4.86 14.31 13.70
N GLY A 207 6.10 14.07 14.11
CA GLY A 207 6.45 13.10 15.13
C GLY A 207 6.04 11.68 14.76
N TYR A 208 6.20 11.29 13.50
CA TYR A 208 5.89 9.94 13.05
C TYR A 208 6.80 8.94 13.74
N GLN A 209 6.20 7.91 14.32
CA GLN A 209 6.87 6.84 15.06
C GLN A 209 6.29 5.48 14.65
N GLY A 210 5.83 5.36 13.40
CA GLY A 210 5.37 4.09 12.84
C GLY A 210 6.46 3.36 12.08
N TRP A 211 6.11 2.22 11.48
CA TRP A 211 7.02 1.46 10.65
C TRP A 211 7.02 1.96 9.21
N ILE A 212 8.21 2.01 8.62
CA ILE A 212 8.42 2.24 7.19
C ILE A 212 9.03 0.98 6.62
N THR A 213 8.39 0.42 5.60
CA THR A 213 8.92 -0.73 4.85
C THR A 213 9.40 -0.29 3.48
N ILE A 214 10.64 -0.64 3.14
CA ILE A 214 11.16 -0.45 1.78
C ILE A 214 10.60 -1.58 0.93
N GLU A 215 9.79 -1.25 -0.07
CA GLU A 215 9.26 -2.23 -1.02
C GLU A 215 9.93 -2.07 -2.39
N GLN A 216 10.35 -3.20 -2.95
CA GLN A 216 10.94 -3.25 -4.28
C GLN A 216 10.19 -4.27 -5.12
N GLU A 217 9.18 -3.82 -5.86
CA GLU A 217 8.46 -4.66 -6.81
C GLU A 217 9.33 -4.91 -8.05
N ARG A 218 9.46 -6.19 -8.40
CA ARG A 218 10.17 -6.65 -9.59
C ARG A 218 9.52 -7.93 -10.11
N ASP A 219 9.80 -8.26 -11.36
CA ASP A 219 9.47 -9.57 -11.91
C ASP A 219 10.20 -10.67 -11.10
N PRO A 220 9.49 -11.64 -10.49
CA PRO A 220 10.10 -12.71 -9.70
C PRO A 220 11.08 -13.57 -10.51
N ARG A 221 10.94 -13.60 -11.85
CA ARG A 221 11.89 -14.30 -12.75
C ARG A 221 13.26 -13.61 -12.81
N HIS A 222 13.35 -12.36 -12.37
CA HIS A 222 14.55 -11.52 -12.40
C HIS A 222 14.95 -11.02 -11.00
N ALA A 223 14.84 -11.88 -9.97
CA ALA A 223 15.08 -11.52 -8.57
C ALA A 223 16.57 -11.31 -8.18
N ALA A 224 17.53 -11.63 -9.06
CA ALA A 224 18.96 -11.60 -8.73
C ALA A 224 19.47 -10.22 -8.27
N GLY A 225 18.82 -9.13 -8.70
CA GLY A 225 19.18 -7.77 -8.29
C GLY A 225 18.40 -7.23 -7.08
N SER A 226 17.46 -7.97 -6.49
CA SER A 226 16.57 -7.44 -5.44
C SER A 226 17.31 -7.09 -4.16
N LEU A 227 18.24 -7.94 -3.71
CA LEU A 227 19.04 -7.66 -2.51
C LEU A 227 19.91 -6.41 -2.70
N GLN A 228 20.50 -6.25 -3.89
CA GLN A 228 21.31 -5.08 -4.21
C GLN A 228 20.46 -3.81 -4.18
N ALA A 229 19.31 -3.80 -4.87
CA ALA A 229 18.42 -2.65 -4.91
C ALA A 229 17.94 -2.22 -3.51
N VAL A 230 17.50 -3.16 -2.68
CA VAL A 230 17.09 -2.85 -1.29
C VAL A 230 18.26 -2.38 -0.44
N THR A 231 19.48 -2.89 -0.67
CA THR A 231 20.69 -2.41 0.01
C THR A 231 21.03 -0.97 -0.37
N GLU A 232 20.89 -0.62 -1.65
CA GLU A 232 21.07 0.75 -2.15
C GLU A 232 20.03 1.70 -1.55
N SER A 233 18.76 1.31 -1.57
CA SER A 233 17.66 2.05 -0.92
C SER A 233 17.93 2.30 0.57
N LEU A 234 18.37 1.28 1.31
CA LEU A 234 18.68 1.40 2.74
C LEU A 234 19.86 2.34 3.00
N ARG A 235 20.91 2.30 2.15
CA ARG A 235 22.04 3.23 2.25
C ARG A 235 21.58 4.66 1.99
N TYR A 236 20.80 4.88 0.94
CA TYR A 236 20.25 6.19 0.62
C TYR A 236 19.43 6.76 1.78
N LEU A 237 18.50 5.98 2.36
CA LEU A 237 17.70 6.45 3.50
C LEU A 237 18.56 6.81 4.72
N ARG A 238 19.63 6.06 4.99
CA ARG A 238 20.60 6.40 6.07
C ARG A 238 21.34 7.70 5.79
N ASP A 239 21.74 7.94 4.54
CA ASP A 239 22.43 9.17 4.13
C ASP A 239 21.50 10.39 4.22
N VAL A 240 20.21 10.23 3.91
CA VAL A 240 19.16 11.24 4.13
C VAL A 240 18.89 11.46 5.64
N GLY A 241 19.18 10.45 6.47
CA GLY A 241 19.12 10.51 7.92
C GLY A 241 17.79 10.02 8.51
N PHE A 242 17.18 9.01 7.89
CA PHE A 242 16.12 8.19 8.50
C PHE A 242 16.68 7.26 9.59
#